data_AF-A0A9W9VFA0-F1
#
_entry.id   AF-A0A9W9VFA0-F1
#
_cell.length_a   1.000
_cell.length_b   1.000
_cell.length_c   1.000
_cell.angle_alpha   90.00
_cell.angle_beta   90.00
_cell.angle_gamma   90.00
#
_symmetry.space_group_name_H-M   'P 1'
#
loop_
_entity.id
_entity.type
_entity.pdbx_description
1 polymer ?
#
loop_
_entity_poly.entity_id
_entity_poly.type
_entity_poly.pdbx_seq_one_letter_code
_entity_poly.pdbx_strand_id
1 'polypeptide(L)'
;MAPSHLLRAAMPIRSIASPMSLARSSIVPSNLSLRQSIRYNSYTPTESTQEPITPPPTSPATPTPTIPKSQTLNPPTLLRDYASSTKTGTVTSVGRMDRTVTVVYRSNEWDKHIRKHYRKEVKLLVSDPQNSLRKGDVIEFSSGAPKSRRVHHVVERIITPFAVPIEDRPALLTREEREQEREKRWAAKYVRRESRRLGEELDLEAIAREEGLVQEGEALSTAGLIHRIFLGQERIGKVKKLVQERTAEVQA
;
A
#
# COMPACT_ATOMS: atom_id res chain seq x y z
N MET A 1 -38.73 -0.41 28.17
CA MET A 1 -39.28 0.45 27.11
C MET A 1 -38.20 1.42 26.67
N ALA A 2 -37.80 1.36 25.39
CA ALA A 2 -36.90 2.34 24.79
C ALA A 2 -37.70 3.55 24.29
N PRO A 3 -37.09 4.74 24.19
CA PRO A 3 -37.51 5.74 23.23
C PRO A 3 -36.41 6.03 22.20
N SER A 4 -36.79 5.74 20.96
CA SER A 4 -36.18 6.16 19.71
C SER A 4 -36.36 7.66 19.44
N HIS A 5 -35.30 8.37 19.10
CA HIS A 5 -35.43 9.64 18.36
C HIS A 5 -34.38 9.74 17.24
N LEU A 6 -34.81 9.27 16.06
CA LEU A 6 -34.22 9.56 14.77
C LEU A 6 -34.62 10.98 14.34
N LEU A 7 -33.76 11.98 14.53
CA LEU A 7 -33.88 13.26 13.82
C LEU A 7 -32.49 13.88 13.62
N ARG A 8 -31.92 13.75 12.41
CA ARG A 8 -30.93 14.75 11.95
C ARG A 8 -30.89 14.90 10.42
N ALA A 9 -31.61 15.95 9.99
CA ALA A 9 -31.31 16.90 8.92
C ALA A 9 -31.01 16.37 7.50
N ALA A 10 -32.02 16.45 6.63
CA ALA A 10 -31.84 16.62 5.19
C ALA A 10 -31.55 18.11 4.89
N MET A 11 -30.40 18.41 4.29
CA MET A 11 -30.09 19.74 3.74
C MET A 11 -30.37 19.73 2.23
N PRO A 12 -31.06 20.74 1.68
CA PRO A 12 -31.34 20.81 0.24
C PRO A 12 -30.08 21.21 -0.55
N ILE A 13 -29.88 20.51 -1.66
CA ILE A 13 -28.84 20.73 -2.67
C ILE A 13 -29.13 22.08 -3.36
N ARG A 14 -28.23 23.06 -3.25
CA ARG A 14 -28.29 24.28 -4.05
C ARG A 14 -27.94 23.96 -5.51
N SER A 15 -28.95 23.98 -6.37
CA SER A 15 -28.83 24.03 -7.82
C SER A 15 -28.35 25.42 -8.25
N ILE A 16 -27.16 25.51 -8.84
CA ILE A 16 -26.71 26.70 -9.55
C ILE A 16 -26.83 26.39 -11.02
N ALA A 17 -27.95 26.79 -11.61
CA ALA A 17 -28.15 26.81 -13.05
C ALA A 17 -27.35 27.98 -13.62
N SER A 18 -26.43 27.69 -14.55
CA SER A 18 -25.84 28.71 -15.42
C SER A 18 -26.54 28.67 -16.78
N PRO A 19 -26.96 29.82 -17.33
CA PRO A 19 -27.68 29.87 -18.59
C PRO A 19 -26.78 29.56 -19.79
N MET A 20 -27.32 28.80 -20.74
CA MET A 20 -26.73 28.52 -22.04
C MET A 20 -26.71 29.79 -22.90
N SER A 21 -25.52 30.19 -23.37
CA SER A 21 -25.38 31.16 -24.47
C SER A 21 -25.11 30.40 -25.77
N LEU A 22 -26.07 30.44 -26.68
CA LEU A 22 -25.92 30.05 -28.08
C LEU A 22 -25.17 31.17 -28.83
N ALA A 23 -23.98 30.87 -29.34
CA ALA A 23 -23.33 31.69 -30.35
C ALA A 23 -22.57 30.80 -31.36
N ARG A 24 -22.56 31.28 -32.59
CA ARG A 24 -22.50 30.57 -33.87
C ARG A 24 -21.05 30.47 -34.39
N SER A 25 -20.76 29.32 -35.00
CA SER A 25 -19.81 29.01 -36.09
C SER A 25 -18.63 29.96 -36.42
N SER A 26 -17.42 29.40 -36.42
CA SER A 26 -16.48 29.55 -37.54
C SER A 26 -15.69 28.25 -37.74
N ILE A 27 -15.89 27.61 -38.89
CA ILE A 27 -15.20 26.40 -39.31
C ILE A 27 -13.79 26.81 -39.76
N VAL A 28 -12.76 26.29 -39.10
CA VAL A 28 -11.37 26.33 -39.59
C VAL A 28 -10.96 24.90 -39.92
N PRO A 29 -10.58 24.56 -41.16
CA PRO A 29 -10.07 23.23 -41.48
C PRO A 29 -8.62 23.11 -40.99
N SER A 30 -8.40 22.28 -39.97
CA SER A 30 -7.06 21.89 -39.53
C SER A 30 -6.62 20.60 -40.23
N ASN A 31 -5.79 20.75 -41.25
CA ASN A 31 -5.18 19.63 -41.98
C ASN A 31 -3.84 19.31 -41.29
N LEU A 32 -3.86 18.50 -40.23
CA LEU A 32 -2.64 17.93 -39.64
C LEU A 32 -2.72 16.41 -39.78
N SER A 33 -2.04 15.92 -40.81
CA SER A 33 -1.85 14.49 -41.04
C SER A 33 -0.99 13.88 -39.94
N LEU A 34 -1.56 12.92 -39.21
CA LEU A 34 -0.82 12.02 -38.32
C LEU A 34 0.12 11.15 -39.18
N ARG A 35 1.38 11.57 -39.33
CA ARG A 35 2.45 10.66 -39.75
C ARG A 35 2.79 9.76 -38.57
N GLN A 36 2.16 8.58 -38.52
CA GLN A 36 2.62 7.49 -37.67
C GLN A 36 3.94 6.96 -38.24
N SER A 37 5.03 7.08 -37.48
CA SER A 37 6.30 6.44 -37.81
C SER A 37 6.16 4.93 -37.61
N ILE A 38 6.20 4.17 -38.70
CA ILE A 38 6.32 2.72 -38.70
C ILE A 38 7.70 2.39 -38.10
N ARG A 39 7.71 1.79 -36.90
CA ARG A 39 8.92 1.16 -36.35
C ARG A 39 9.06 -0.22 -36.99
N TYR A 40 10.05 -0.38 -37.85
CA TYR A 40 10.48 -1.69 -38.31
C TYR A 40 11.26 -2.36 -37.17
N ASN A 41 10.66 -3.36 -36.53
CA ASN A 41 11.39 -4.32 -35.71
C ASN A 41 12.03 -5.34 -36.66
N SER A 42 13.35 -5.28 -36.83
CA SER A 42 14.13 -6.34 -37.46
C SER A 42 14.26 -7.51 -36.48
N TYR A 43 13.58 -8.61 -36.77
CA TYR A 43 13.77 -9.88 -36.08
C TYR A 43 14.97 -10.62 -36.69
N THR A 44 15.91 -11.02 -35.87
CA THR A 44 16.92 -12.04 -36.20
C THR A 44 16.41 -13.36 -35.64
N PRO A 45 16.18 -14.40 -36.46
CA PRO A 45 15.82 -15.71 -35.96
C PRO A 45 17.08 -16.41 -35.44
N THR A 46 17.09 -16.81 -34.17
CA THR A 46 18.07 -17.75 -33.64
C THR A 46 17.29 -19.00 -33.27
N GLU A 47 17.50 -20.06 -34.04
CA GLU A 47 17.03 -21.41 -33.73
C GLU A 47 17.64 -21.86 -32.40
N SER A 48 16.77 -22.24 -31.47
CA SER A 48 17.17 -23.06 -30.33
C SER A 48 16.27 -24.28 -30.26
N THR A 49 16.90 -25.42 -30.53
CA THR A 49 16.46 -26.80 -30.34
C THR A 49 15.63 -27.00 -29.08
N GLN A 50 14.43 -27.59 -29.24
CA GLN A 50 13.60 -28.07 -28.14
C GLN A 50 14.10 -29.44 -27.65
N GLU A 51 14.46 -29.54 -26.38
CA GLU A 51 14.50 -30.82 -25.66
C GLU A 51 13.14 -31.11 -24.98
N PRO A 52 12.72 -32.37 -24.88
CA PRO A 52 11.43 -32.74 -24.30
C PRO A 52 11.47 -32.69 -22.76
N ILE A 53 10.66 -31.82 -22.16
CA ILE A 53 10.46 -31.76 -20.70
C ILE A 53 9.27 -32.64 -20.30
N THR A 54 9.57 -33.61 -19.45
CA THR A 54 8.63 -34.50 -18.76
C THR A 54 7.75 -33.68 -17.79
N PRO A 55 6.44 -33.98 -17.63
CA PRO A 55 5.60 -33.28 -16.67
C PRO A 55 6.01 -33.61 -15.21
N PRO A 56 6.09 -32.63 -14.30
CA PRO A 56 6.36 -32.88 -12.88
C PRO A 56 5.15 -33.54 -12.20
N PRO A 57 5.37 -34.34 -11.14
CA PRO A 57 4.31 -35.10 -10.47
C PRO A 57 3.34 -34.18 -9.71
N THR A 58 2.06 -34.46 -9.90
CA THR A 58 0.91 -33.94 -9.13
C THR A 58 1.15 -34.18 -7.64
N SER A 59 1.36 -33.10 -6.88
CA SER A 59 1.32 -33.17 -5.41
C SER A 59 -0.13 -33.28 -4.94
N PRO A 60 -0.45 -34.19 -4.01
CA PRO A 60 -1.81 -34.42 -3.53
C PRO A 60 -2.33 -33.21 -2.73
N ALA A 61 -3.62 -32.91 -2.93
CA ALA A 61 -4.34 -31.85 -2.24
C ALA A 61 -4.34 -32.09 -0.72
N THR A 62 -3.85 -31.10 0.02
CA THR A 62 -4.01 -31.02 1.48
C THR A 62 -5.51 -30.89 1.82
N PRO A 63 -6.03 -31.65 2.80
CA PRO A 63 -7.44 -31.62 3.15
C PRO A 63 -7.84 -30.25 3.72
N THR A 64 -8.87 -29.66 3.11
CA THR A 64 -9.60 -28.51 3.63
C THR A 64 -10.16 -28.86 5.02
N PRO A 65 -9.81 -28.12 6.09
CA PRO A 65 -10.48 -28.31 7.37
C PRO A 65 -11.94 -27.89 7.26
N THR A 66 -12.85 -28.80 7.59
CA THR A 66 -14.29 -28.57 7.71
C THR A 66 -14.55 -27.64 8.89
N ILE A 67 -14.90 -26.39 8.61
CA ILE A 67 -15.12 -25.34 9.61
C ILE A 67 -16.54 -25.48 10.22
N PRO A 68 -16.70 -25.65 11.55
CA PRO A 68 -18.00 -25.52 12.22
C PRO A 68 -18.49 -24.06 12.25
N LYS A 69 -19.82 -23.90 12.17
CA LYS A 69 -20.58 -22.66 11.86
C LYS A 69 -20.56 -21.52 12.90
N SER A 70 -19.75 -21.57 13.95
CA SER A 70 -19.66 -20.48 14.92
C SER A 70 -18.55 -19.50 14.52
N GLN A 71 -18.96 -18.33 13.99
CA GLN A 71 -18.12 -17.15 13.73
C GLN A 71 -17.16 -17.23 12.52
N THR A 72 -17.69 -17.15 11.29
CA THR A 72 -16.85 -17.04 10.08
C THR A 72 -16.18 -15.64 9.98
N LEU A 73 -14.94 -15.55 10.47
CA LEU A 73 -14.11 -14.34 10.32
C LEU A 73 -13.78 -14.09 8.84
N ASN A 74 -13.79 -12.82 8.43
CA ASN A 74 -13.42 -12.48 7.05
C ASN A 74 -11.90 -12.30 6.93
N PRO A 75 -11.26 -12.80 5.86
CA PRO A 75 -9.83 -12.61 5.67
C PRO A 75 -9.48 -11.12 5.54
N PRO A 76 -8.43 -10.65 6.24
CA PRO A 76 -8.01 -9.27 6.18
C PRO A 76 -7.41 -8.90 4.82
N THR A 77 -7.29 -7.60 4.56
CA THR A 77 -6.50 -7.12 3.42
C THR A 77 -5.03 -7.20 3.77
N LEU A 78 -4.22 -7.95 3.00
CA LEU A 78 -2.78 -8.00 3.20
C LEU A 78 -2.14 -6.61 3.09
N LEU A 79 -1.09 -6.40 3.88
CA LEU A 79 -0.24 -5.23 3.77
C LEU A 79 0.48 -5.27 2.42
N ARG A 80 0.60 -4.12 1.76
CA ARG A 80 1.26 -4.04 0.45
C ARG A 80 2.76 -3.93 0.64
N ASP A 81 3.48 -4.81 -0.03
CA ASP A 81 4.92 -4.74 -0.17
C ASP A 81 5.26 -3.89 -1.39
N TYR A 82 6.01 -2.83 -1.16
CA TYR A 82 6.46 -1.93 -2.21
C TYR A 82 7.96 -2.07 -2.39
N ALA A 83 8.40 -2.05 -3.64
CA ALA A 83 9.83 -1.96 -3.95
C ALA A 83 10.42 -0.68 -3.36
N SER A 84 11.50 -0.82 -2.62
CA SER A 84 12.22 0.29 -1.98
C SER A 84 13.49 0.61 -2.74
N SER A 85 13.71 1.89 -3.04
CA SER A 85 14.95 2.42 -3.59
C SER A 85 15.48 3.50 -2.66
N THR A 86 16.76 3.42 -2.34
CA THR A 86 17.43 4.28 -1.38
C THR A 86 18.11 5.46 -2.07
N LYS A 87 17.99 6.65 -1.49
CA LYS A 87 18.52 7.91 -2.04
C LYS A 87 19.11 8.74 -0.91
N THR A 88 20.07 9.60 -1.29
CA THR A 88 20.68 10.57 -0.37
C THR A 88 20.19 11.97 -0.69
N GLY A 89 19.93 12.77 0.34
CA GLY A 89 19.52 14.16 0.18
C GLY A 89 19.76 14.99 1.43
N THR A 90 19.58 16.30 1.28
CA THR A 90 19.80 17.28 2.35
C THR A 90 18.47 17.83 2.83
N VAL A 91 18.30 17.89 4.15
CA VAL A 91 17.09 18.40 4.79
C VAL A 91 17.04 19.93 4.65
N THR A 92 16.04 20.45 3.96
CA THR A 92 15.89 21.90 3.68
C THR A 92 14.94 22.58 4.67
N SER A 93 13.86 21.92 5.08
CA SER A 93 12.91 22.47 6.06
C SER A 93 12.36 21.39 7.00
N VAL A 94 12.26 21.75 8.27
CA VAL A 94 11.80 20.92 9.40
C VAL A 94 10.78 21.72 10.21
N GLY A 95 9.88 21.05 10.93
CA GLY A 95 8.94 21.69 11.87
C GLY A 95 7.71 22.37 11.24
N ARG A 96 7.60 22.38 9.90
CA ARG A 96 6.38 22.85 9.22
C ARG A 96 5.25 21.83 9.26
N MET A 97 5.59 20.55 9.32
CA MET A 97 4.67 19.42 9.42
C MET A 97 5.21 18.45 10.46
N ASP A 98 4.35 17.89 11.29
CA ASP A 98 4.76 16.88 12.25
C ASP A 98 5.21 15.60 11.52
N ARG A 99 6.29 14.99 12.02
CA ARG A 99 6.86 13.72 11.52
C ARG A 99 7.15 13.70 10.03
N THR A 100 7.40 14.85 9.43
CA THR A 100 7.62 15.00 7.99
C THR A 100 8.58 16.15 7.72
N VAL A 101 9.59 15.90 6.90
CA VAL A 101 10.60 16.89 6.51
C VAL A 101 10.59 17.11 4.99
N THR A 102 11.05 18.29 4.57
CA THR A 102 11.32 18.55 3.14
C THR A 102 12.79 18.31 2.86
N VAL A 103 13.07 17.42 1.91
CA VAL A 103 14.41 17.00 1.54
C VAL A 103 14.67 17.37 0.08
N VAL A 104 15.82 17.94 -0.20
CA VAL A 104 16.30 18.17 -1.57
C VAL A 104 17.28 17.06 -1.90
N TYR A 105 17.02 16.34 -2.99
CA TYR A 105 18.00 15.43 -3.59
C TYR A 105 18.33 15.88 -5.00
N ARG A 106 19.52 15.55 -5.48
CA ARG A 106 19.99 15.91 -6.83
C ARG A 106 19.83 14.73 -7.77
N SER A 107 18.93 14.86 -8.75
CA SER A 107 18.74 13.90 -9.84
C SER A 107 19.55 14.30 -11.06
N ASN A 108 20.05 13.33 -11.83
CA ASN A 108 20.56 13.60 -13.18
C ASN A 108 19.40 13.60 -14.16
N GLU A 109 19.21 14.70 -14.89
CA GLU A 109 18.24 14.81 -15.97
C GLU A 109 18.99 15.01 -17.29
N TRP A 110 18.55 14.33 -18.35
CA TRP A 110 19.09 14.52 -19.70
C TRP A 110 18.36 15.67 -20.39
N ASP A 111 19.09 16.71 -20.76
CA ASP A 111 18.56 17.74 -21.64
C ASP A 111 18.62 17.28 -23.10
N LYS A 112 17.48 17.22 -23.79
CA LYS A 112 17.44 16.83 -25.22
C LYS A 112 18.01 17.90 -26.14
N HIS A 113 17.92 19.17 -25.77
CA HIS A 113 18.39 20.30 -26.57
C HIS A 113 19.92 20.41 -26.47
N ILE A 114 20.45 20.43 -25.25
CA ILE A 114 21.90 20.55 -24.99
C ILE A 114 22.60 19.18 -25.16
N ARG A 115 21.86 18.07 -25.13
CA ARG A 115 22.37 16.69 -25.18
C ARG A 115 23.41 16.41 -24.09
N LYS A 116 23.10 16.83 -22.87
CA LYS A 116 23.96 16.66 -21.69
C LYS A 116 23.14 16.35 -20.46
N HIS A 117 23.71 15.55 -19.55
CA HIS A 117 23.16 15.36 -18.22
C HIS A 117 23.49 16.55 -17.32
N TYR A 118 22.46 17.10 -16.67
CA TYR A 118 22.60 18.13 -15.64
C TYR A 118 21.98 17.69 -14.33
N ARG A 119 22.49 18.25 -13.23
CA ARG A 119 22.01 17.96 -11.88
C ARG A 119 20.81 18.86 -11.59
N LYS A 120 19.65 18.26 -11.41
CA LYS A 120 18.41 18.95 -11.01
C LYS A 120 18.09 18.69 -9.56
N GLU A 121 17.78 19.74 -8.83
CA GLU A 121 17.32 19.65 -7.46
C GLU A 121 15.82 19.32 -7.42
N VAL A 122 15.49 18.21 -6.77
CA VAL A 122 14.12 17.74 -6.61
C VAL A 122 13.77 17.74 -5.12
N LYS A 123 12.67 18.42 -4.79
CA LYS A 123 12.14 18.50 -3.43
C LYS A 123 11.17 17.35 -3.18
N LEU A 124 11.40 16.58 -2.13
CA LEU A 124 10.55 15.49 -1.69
C LEU A 124 10.08 15.70 -0.25
N LEU A 125 8.91 15.16 0.06
CA LEU A 125 8.44 15.02 1.43
C LEU A 125 8.79 13.63 1.93
N VAL A 126 9.50 13.59 3.06
CA VAL A 126 10.01 12.37 3.68
C VAL A 126 9.45 12.27 5.09
N SER A 127 8.91 11.11 5.46
CA SER A 127 8.40 10.86 6.81
C SER A 127 9.56 10.59 7.76
N ASP A 128 9.56 11.29 8.89
CA ASP A 128 10.46 11.09 10.03
C ASP A 128 9.60 10.71 11.25
N PRO A 129 9.46 9.41 11.60
CA PRO A 129 8.55 8.99 12.66
C PRO A 129 8.84 9.57 14.05
N GLN A 130 10.12 9.85 14.36
CA GLN A 130 10.60 10.23 15.70
C GLN A 130 11.02 11.71 15.80
N ASN A 131 10.87 12.50 14.73
CA ASN A 131 11.26 13.93 14.69
C ASN A 131 12.74 14.16 15.06
N SER A 132 13.63 13.27 14.63
CA SER A 132 15.06 13.33 14.96
C SER A 132 15.83 14.33 14.08
N LEU A 133 15.30 14.68 12.92
CA LEU A 133 16.02 15.49 11.93
C LEU A 133 16.02 16.99 12.26
N ARG A 134 17.08 17.67 11.82
CA ARG A 134 17.28 19.13 11.88
C ARG A 134 17.57 19.66 10.48
N LYS A 135 17.36 20.97 10.29
CA LYS A 135 17.64 21.63 9.01
C LYS A 135 19.13 21.55 8.71
N GLY A 136 19.51 21.10 7.51
CA GLY A 136 20.89 20.98 7.08
C GLY A 136 21.47 19.57 7.18
N ASP A 137 20.80 18.63 7.85
CA ASP A 137 21.26 17.24 7.91
C ASP A 137 21.31 16.61 6.51
N VAL A 138 22.32 15.76 6.29
CA VAL A 138 22.35 14.87 5.12
C VAL A 138 21.87 13.51 5.55
N ILE A 139 20.84 13.01 4.87
CA ILE A 139 20.15 11.79 5.22
C ILE A 139 20.12 10.82 4.05
N GLU A 140 19.97 9.56 4.42
CA GLU A 140 19.54 8.52 3.52
C GLU A 140 18.05 8.22 3.75
N PHE A 141 17.29 8.12 2.65
CA PHE A 141 15.87 7.83 2.70
C PHE A 141 15.48 6.82 1.63
N SER A 142 14.49 5.98 1.93
CA SER A 142 13.97 4.97 1.03
C SER A 142 12.59 5.34 0.49
N SER A 143 12.25 4.87 -0.70
CA SER A 143 10.87 4.81 -1.18
C SER A 143 10.16 3.55 -0.67
N GLY A 144 8.84 3.45 -0.90
CA GLY A 144 8.08 2.21 -0.67
C GLY A 144 7.33 2.16 0.67
N ALA A 145 7.32 3.26 1.41
CA ALA A 145 6.50 3.38 2.62
C ALA A 145 5.55 4.58 2.52
N PRO A 146 4.49 4.48 1.69
CA PRO A 146 3.53 5.56 1.52
C PRO A 146 2.71 5.77 2.80
N LYS A 147 2.93 6.92 3.45
CA LYS A 147 2.17 7.36 4.64
C LYS A 147 0.96 8.22 4.27
N SER A 148 1.10 9.02 3.22
CA SER A 148 0.06 9.94 2.72
C SER A 148 0.19 10.11 1.20
N ARG A 149 -0.77 10.82 0.58
CA ARG A 149 -0.83 11.05 -0.87
C ARG A 149 0.44 11.64 -1.48
N ARG A 150 1.20 12.43 -0.72
CA ARG A 150 2.45 13.07 -1.17
C ARG A 150 3.71 12.54 -0.46
N VAL A 151 3.54 11.77 0.61
CA VAL A 151 4.64 11.30 1.47
C VAL A 151 4.84 9.82 1.19
N HIS A 152 5.79 9.54 0.29
CA HIS A 152 6.10 8.19 -0.20
C HIS A 152 7.43 7.64 0.32
N HIS A 153 8.21 8.50 0.97
CA HIS A 153 9.57 8.22 1.38
C HIS A 153 9.67 8.25 2.90
N VAL A 154 10.59 7.47 3.45
CA VAL A 154 10.88 7.41 4.88
C VAL A 154 12.39 7.50 5.09
N VAL A 155 12.80 8.12 6.19
CA VAL A 155 14.20 8.20 6.60
C VAL A 155 14.71 6.82 7.02
N GLU A 156 15.90 6.43 6.57
CA GLU A 156 16.58 5.21 7.00
C GLU A 156 17.72 5.53 7.97
N ARG A 157 18.65 6.41 7.59
CA ARG A 157 19.78 6.83 8.43
C ARG A 157 20.14 8.30 8.26
N ILE A 158 20.72 8.89 9.31
CA ILE A 158 21.42 10.17 9.23
C ILE A 158 22.87 9.88 8.80
N ILE A 159 23.30 10.48 7.70
CA ILE A 159 24.68 10.32 7.20
C ILE A 159 25.58 11.34 7.88
N THR A 160 25.19 12.62 7.83
CA THR A 160 25.90 13.69 8.52
C THR A 160 24.91 14.55 9.31
N PRO A 161 25.02 14.57 10.66
CA PRO A 161 24.21 15.47 11.47
C PRO A 161 24.74 16.90 11.37
N PHE A 162 23.83 17.88 11.32
CA PHE A 162 24.12 19.30 11.34
C PHE A 162 23.74 19.93 12.69
N ALA A 163 24.60 20.80 13.21
CA ALA A 163 24.46 21.53 14.48
C ALA A 163 24.45 20.64 15.76
N VAL A 164 23.46 19.76 15.91
CA VAL A 164 23.30 18.90 17.10
C VAL A 164 23.84 17.50 16.79
N PRO A 165 24.64 16.85 17.65
CA PRO A 165 25.13 15.48 17.40
C PRO A 165 23.98 14.46 17.38
N ILE A 166 24.27 13.22 16.96
CA ILE A 166 23.24 12.17 16.85
C ILE A 166 22.75 11.68 18.22
N GLU A 167 23.60 11.79 19.24
CA GLU A 167 23.36 11.30 20.61
C GLU A 167 22.27 12.10 21.33
N ASP A 168 22.22 13.41 21.11
CA ASP A 168 21.24 14.32 21.74
C ASP A 168 19.85 14.25 21.07
N ARG A 169 19.66 13.37 20.09
CA ARG A 169 18.46 13.29 19.27
C ARG A 169 17.72 11.96 19.50
N PRO A 170 16.39 11.95 19.29
CA PRO A 170 15.65 10.69 19.26
C PRO A 170 16.23 9.72 18.20
N ALA A 171 16.32 8.45 18.55
CA ALA A 171 16.78 7.41 17.64
C ALA A 171 15.82 7.27 16.43
N LEU A 172 16.38 6.92 15.27
CA LEU A 172 15.59 6.57 14.09
C LEU A 172 15.02 5.16 14.22
N LEU A 173 13.77 4.97 13.77
CA LEU A 173 13.18 3.64 13.69
C LEU A 173 13.78 2.84 12.55
N THR A 174 14.19 1.60 12.84
CA THR A 174 14.65 0.66 11.82
C THR A 174 13.50 0.26 10.90
N ARG A 175 13.81 -0.32 9.73
CA ARG A 175 12.79 -0.78 8.78
C ARG A 175 11.85 -1.81 9.41
N GLU A 176 12.41 -2.75 10.16
CA GLU A 176 11.67 -3.83 10.82
C GLU A 176 10.72 -3.28 11.88
N GLU A 177 11.20 -2.36 12.73
CA GLU A 177 10.35 -1.69 13.74
C GLU A 177 9.18 -0.93 13.08
N ARG A 178 9.44 -0.25 11.95
CA ARG A 178 8.40 0.45 11.20
C ARG A 178 7.37 -0.51 10.59
N GLU A 179 7.79 -1.68 10.15
CA GLU A 179 6.90 -2.72 9.64
C GLU A 179 6.06 -3.31 10.78
N GLN A 180 6.67 -3.60 11.93
CA GLN A 180 5.96 -4.03 13.15
C GLN A 180 4.94 -3.00 13.63
N GLU A 181 5.26 -1.70 13.65
CA GLU A 181 4.28 -0.65 13.97
C GLU A 181 3.10 -0.63 12.99
N ARG A 182 3.40 -0.82 11.70
CA ARG A 182 2.39 -0.86 10.63
C ARG A 182 1.47 -2.07 10.78
N GLU A 183 2.04 -3.24 11.09
CA GLU A 183 1.34 -4.48 11.36
C GLU A 183 0.49 -4.40 12.62
N LYS A 184 1.02 -3.86 13.72
CA LYS A 184 0.26 -3.61 14.96
C LYS A 184 -0.96 -2.73 14.69
N ARG A 185 -0.77 -1.63 13.95
CA ARG A 185 -1.88 -0.73 13.56
C ARG A 185 -2.90 -1.43 12.66
N TRP A 186 -2.44 -2.27 11.75
CA TRP A 186 -3.29 -3.06 10.86
C TRP A 186 -4.11 -4.10 11.63
N ALA A 187 -3.48 -4.85 12.54
CA ALA A 187 -4.13 -5.85 13.39
C ALA A 187 -5.16 -5.22 14.32
N ALA A 188 -4.82 -4.10 14.98
CA ALA A 188 -5.78 -3.37 15.82
C ALA A 188 -7.00 -2.88 15.02
N LYS A 189 -6.78 -2.43 13.77
CA LYS A 189 -7.87 -2.04 12.87
C LYS A 189 -8.74 -3.24 12.49
N TYR A 190 -8.14 -4.40 12.28
CA TYR A 190 -8.84 -5.65 11.96
C TYR A 190 -9.75 -6.08 13.12
N VAL A 191 -9.18 -6.23 14.32
CA VAL A 191 -9.91 -6.61 15.55
C VAL A 191 -11.09 -5.68 15.77
N ARG A 192 -10.87 -4.36 15.73
CA ARG A 192 -11.94 -3.35 15.89
C ARG A 192 -13.05 -3.45 14.84
N ARG A 193 -12.73 -3.89 13.62
CA ARG A 193 -13.71 -4.00 12.53
C ARG A 193 -14.54 -5.26 12.70
N GLU A 194 -13.90 -6.38 12.98
CA GLU A 194 -14.60 -7.66 13.12
C GLU A 194 -15.40 -7.69 14.45
N SER A 195 -14.91 -7.08 15.54
CA SER A 195 -15.68 -6.99 16.79
C SER A 195 -16.98 -6.19 16.61
N ARG A 196 -16.92 -5.09 15.84
CA ARG A 196 -18.12 -4.34 15.45
C ARG A 196 -19.07 -5.15 14.57
N ARG A 197 -18.54 -6.05 13.73
CA ARG A 197 -19.35 -6.87 12.82
C ARG A 197 -20.07 -8.00 13.56
N LEU A 198 -19.40 -8.64 14.51
CA LEU A 198 -19.94 -9.76 15.27
C LEU A 198 -20.76 -9.30 16.48
N GLY A 199 -20.51 -8.09 16.99
CA GLY A 199 -21.21 -7.55 18.16
C GLY A 199 -20.63 -8.02 19.50
N GLU A 200 -19.54 -8.78 19.46
CA GLU A 200 -18.81 -9.35 20.60
C GLU A 200 -17.32 -8.97 20.50
N GLU A 201 -16.63 -9.01 21.64
CA GLU A 201 -15.18 -8.86 21.68
C GLU A 201 -14.50 -10.07 21.03
N LEU A 202 -13.45 -9.84 20.24
CA LEU A 202 -12.79 -10.89 19.49
C LEU A 202 -11.49 -11.31 20.15
N ASP A 203 -11.54 -12.47 20.78
CA ASP A 203 -10.41 -13.13 21.38
C ASP A 203 -9.71 -14.01 20.33
N LEU A 204 -8.83 -13.40 19.55
CA LEU A 204 -8.07 -14.09 18.49
C LEU A 204 -7.23 -15.26 19.02
N GLU A 205 -6.78 -15.20 20.27
CA GLU A 205 -6.06 -16.30 20.91
C GLU A 205 -6.94 -17.53 21.13
N ALA A 206 -8.20 -17.32 21.57
CA ALA A 206 -9.14 -18.42 21.78
C ALA A 206 -9.45 -19.10 20.45
N ILE A 207 -9.73 -18.32 19.40
CA ILE A 207 -9.99 -18.80 18.05
C ILE A 207 -8.80 -19.62 17.53
N ALA A 208 -7.57 -19.09 17.68
CA ALA A 208 -6.38 -19.79 17.21
C ALA A 208 -6.08 -21.09 17.99
N ARG A 209 -6.45 -21.17 19.28
CA ARG A 209 -6.33 -22.41 20.08
C ARG A 209 -7.39 -23.43 19.70
N GLU A 210 -8.64 -23.01 19.49
CA GLU A 210 -9.73 -23.89 19.03
C GLU A 210 -9.42 -24.51 17.66
N GLU A 211 -8.82 -23.72 16.75
CA GLU A 211 -8.37 -24.20 15.44
C GLU A 211 -7.08 -25.05 15.49
N GLY A 212 -6.45 -25.18 16.67
CA GLY A 212 -5.22 -25.97 16.85
C GLY A 212 -3.98 -25.37 16.15
N LEU A 213 -4.01 -24.09 15.82
CA LEU A 213 -2.95 -23.41 15.06
C LEU A 213 -1.77 -22.95 15.94
N VAL A 214 -1.94 -22.90 17.25
CA VAL A 214 -0.92 -22.43 18.20
C VAL A 214 -0.64 -23.52 19.22
N GLN A 215 0.63 -23.88 19.39
CA GLN A 215 1.05 -24.83 20.42
C GLN A 215 1.08 -24.15 21.80
N GLU A 216 0.83 -24.93 22.87
CA GLU A 216 0.89 -24.42 24.24
C GLU A 216 2.28 -23.84 24.54
N GLY A 217 2.35 -22.53 24.80
CA GLY A 217 3.59 -21.80 25.10
C GLY A 217 4.09 -20.85 24.00
N GLU A 218 3.49 -20.87 22.80
CA GLU A 218 3.88 -19.93 21.73
C GLU A 218 3.08 -18.62 21.81
N ALA A 219 3.74 -17.53 22.23
CA ALA A 219 3.14 -16.19 22.31
C ALA A 219 3.37 -15.41 21.00
N LEU A 220 2.34 -15.39 20.13
CA LEU A 220 2.38 -14.65 18.88
C LEU A 220 1.83 -13.23 19.04
N SER A 221 2.40 -12.29 18.27
CA SER A 221 1.79 -10.97 18.07
C SER A 221 0.38 -11.13 17.51
N THR A 222 -0.53 -10.21 17.86
CA THR A 222 -1.89 -10.16 17.28
C THR A 222 -1.88 -10.21 15.76
N ALA A 223 -0.92 -9.53 15.12
CA ALA A 223 -0.76 -9.59 13.67
C ALA A 223 -0.35 -11.00 13.21
N GLY A 224 0.56 -11.66 13.94
CA GLY A 224 1.00 -13.02 13.68
C GLY A 224 -0.14 -14.05 13.80
N LEU A 225 -0.99 -13.91 14.82
CA LEU A 225 -2.20 -14.73 14.96
C LEU A 225 -3.12 -14.59 13.75
N ILE A 226 -3.39 -13.36 13.32
CA ILE A 226 -4.21 -13.10 12.13
C ILE A 226 -3.56 -13.75 10.89
N HIS A 227 -2.25 -13.58 10.69
CA HIS A 227 -1.56 -14.21 9.56
C HIS A 227 -1.68 -15.74 9.57
N ARG A 228 -1.65 -16.36 10.76
CA ARG A 228 -1.76 -17.81 10.90
C ARG A 228 -3.19 -18.32 10.66
N ILE A 229 -4.19 -17.68 11.25
CA ILE A 229 -5.63 -18.01 11.05
C ILE A 229 -5.99 -17.96 9.55
N PHE A 230 -5.48 -16.95 8.85
CA PHE A 230 -5.78 -16.76 7.42
C PHE A 230 -4.72 -17.36 6.49
N LEU A 231 -3.79 -18.15 7.00
CA LEU A 231 -2.76 -18.76 6.18
C LEU A 231 -3.41 -19.72 5.17
N GLY A 232 -3.20 -19.49 3.87
CA GLY A 232 -3.80 -20.29 2.79
C GLY A 232 -5.26 -19.97 2.48
N GLN A 233 -5.95 -19.14 3.26
CA GLN A 233 -7.28 -18.65 2.90
C GLN A 233 -7.16 -17.56 1.84
N GLU A 234 -7.58 -17.87 0.61
CA GLU A 234 -7.70 -16.85 -0.41
C GLU A 234 -8.74 -15.81 -0.01
N ARG A 235 -8.40 -14.53 -0.18
CA ARG A 235 -9.40 -13.47 -0.07
C ARG A 235 -10.33 -13.52 -1.28
N ILE A 236 -11.48 -14.15 -1.11
CA ILE A 236 -12.52 -14.24 -2.12
C ILE A 236 -13.31 -12.92 -2.15
N GLY A 237 -13.25 -12.20 -3.27
CA GLY A 237 -14.04 -10.99 -3.48
C GLY A 237 -15.54 -11.28 -3.62
N LYS A 238 -16.39 -10.26 -3.43
CA LYS A 238 -17.86 -10.39 -3.48
C LYS A 238 -18.36 -11.11 -4.74
N VAL A 239 -17.78 -10.79 -5.90
CA VAL A 239 -18.16 -11.41 -7.18
C VAL A 239 -17.75 -12.88 -7.22
N LYS A 240 -16.50 -13.21 -6.87
CA LYS A 240 -16.01 -14.61 -6.85
C LYS A 240 -16.84 -15.46 -5.86
N LYS A 241 -17.20 -14.88 -4.71
CA LYS A 241 -18.07 -15.52 -3.71
C LYS A 241 -19.47 -15.80 -4.27
N LEU A 242 -20.10 -14.80 -4.88
CA LEU A 242 -21.44 -14.94 -5.46
C LEU A 242 -21.46 -15.96 -6.61
N VAL A 243 -20.40 -16.00 -7.42
CA VAL A 243 -20.22 -17.02 -8.46
C VAL A 243 -20.11 -18.40 -7.83
N GLN A 244 -19.29 -18.57 -6.79
CA GLN A 244 -19.14 -19.85 -6.09
C GLN A 244 -20.46 -20.33 -5.46
N GLU A 245 -21.21 -19.43 -4.82
CA GLU A 245 -22.53 -19.71 -4.26
C GLU A 245 -23.49 -20.21 -5.35
N ARG A 246 -23.59 -19.49 -6.48
CA ARG A 246 -24.43 -19.93 -7.61
C ARG A 246 -23.98 -21.23 -8.25
N THR A 247 -22.68 -21.44 -8.43
CA THR A 247 -22.17 -22.70 -8.99
C THR A 247 -22.44 -23.87 -8.06
N ALA A 248 -22.37 -23.66 -6.74
CA ALA A 248 -22.69 -24.68 -5.75
C ALA A 248 -24.20 -25.00 -5.74
N GLU A 249 -25.06 -23.98 -5.85
CA GLU A 249 -26.52 -24.15 -5.99
C GLU A 249 -26.92 -24.95 -7.25
N VAL A 250 -26.18 -24.80 -8.36
CA VAL A 250 -26.44 -25.54 -9.61
C VAL A 250 -25.93 -27.00 -9.54
N GLN A 251 -24.93 -27.28 -8.69
CA GLN A 251 -24.36 -28.61 -8.53
C GLN A 251 -25.08 -29.47 -7.46
N ALA A 252 -25.90 -28.85 -6.61
CA ALA A 252 -26.71 -29.50 -5.58
C ALA A 252 -28.09 -29.89 -6.12
#